data_AF-A0A0Q5NST8-F1
#
_entry.id   AF-A0A0Q5NST8-F1
#
_cell.length_a   1.000
_cell.length_b   1.000
_cell.length_c   1.000
_cell.angle_alpha   90.00
_cell.angle_beta   90.00
_cell.angle_gamma   90.00
#
_symmetry.space_group_name_H-M   'P 1'
#
loop_
_entity.id
_entity.type
_entity.pdbx_description
1 polymer ?
#
loop_
_entity_poly.entity_id
_entity_poly.type
_entity_poly.pdbx_seq_one_letter_code
_entity_poly.pdbx_strand_id
1 'polypeptide(L)'
;MNNKSDLKIFAIVSLTILILLFAYNVTPIIQIKFQLVSDFIPASVFYEVAKPFIYISTFYFLSIIIVAILFLRKKYLPVIIFGCVAFILNQIFVHLIMN
;
A
#
# COMPACT_ATOMS: atom_id res chain seq x y z
N MET A 1 17.64 26.10 8.21
CA MET A 1 16.58 25.17 7.75
C MET A 1 15.38 25.29 8.67
N ASN A 2 14.18 25.54 8.14
CA ASN A 2 12.96 25.65 8.93
C ASN A 2 12.38 24.26 9.13
N ASN A 3 12.76 23.60 10.23
CA ASN A 3 12.54 22.19 10.53
C ASN A 3 11.08 21.70 10.32
N LYS A 4 10.08 22.60 10.43
CA LYS A 4 8.66 22.27 10.21
C LYS A 4 8.29 22.17 8.72
N SER A 5 8.93 22.94 7.85
CA SER A 5 8.67 22.93 6.40
C SER A 5 9.21 21.63 5.79
N ASP A 6 10.43 21.26 6.20
CA ASP A 6 11.11 20.05 5.74
C ASP A 6 10.32 18.79 6.13
N LEU A 7 9.86 18.70 7.39
CA LEU A 7 9.01 17.60 7.87
C LEU A 7 7.70 17.47 7.08
N LYS A 8 7.09 18.59 6.68
CA LYS A 8 5.86 18.57 5.87
C LYS A 8 6.13 17.97 4.49
N ILE A 9 7.25 18.35 3.85
CA ILE A 9 7.66 17.80 2.55
C ILE A 9 7.88 16.30 2.66
N PHE A 10 8.66 15.84 3.64
CA PHE A 10 8.88 14.40 3.86
C PHE A 10 7.58 13.65 4.15
N ALA A 11 6.64 14.25 4.87
CA ALA A 11 5.34 13.65 5.11
C ALA A 11 4.49 13.54 3.83
N ILE A 12 4.57 14.51 2.91
CA ILE A 12 3.93 14.44 1.59
C ILE A 12 4.54 13.32 0.75
N VAL A 13 5.88 13.24 0.72
CA VAL A 13 6.60 12.18 0.00
C VAL A 13 6.21 10.81 0.54
N SER A 14 6.20 10.64 1.86
CA SER A 14 5.76 9.42 2.55
C SER A 14 4.33 9.01 2.16
N LEU A 15 3.38 9.97 2.21
CA LEU A 15 1.99 9.72 1.82
C LEU A 15 1.88 9.33 0.33
N THR A 16 2.65 9.99 -0.53
CA THR A 16 2.68 9.70 -1.97
C THR A 16 3.19 8.28 -2.23
N ILE A 17 4.27 7.87 -1.54
CA ILE A 17 4.81 6.51 -1.61
C ILE A 17 3.76 5.48 -1.17
N LEU A 18 3.04 5.73 -0.06
CA LEU A 18 1.97 4.84 0.39
C LEU A 18 0.87 4.65 -0.67
N ILE A 19 0.45 5.73 -1.33
CA ILE A 19 -0.54 5.69 -2.40
C ILE A 19 -0.02 4.89 -3.60
N LEU A 20 1.24 5.09 -3.99
CA LEU A 20 1.87 4.32 -5.08
C LEU A 20 1.97 2.83 -4.74
N LEU A 21 2.31 2.48 -3.50
CA LEU A 21 2.36 1.09 -3.04
C LEU A 21 0.97 0.44 -3.00
N PHE A 22 -0.05 1.19 -2.61
CA PHE A 22 -1.43 0.73 -2.71
C PHE A 22 -1.80 0.42 -4.17
N ALA A 23 -1.55 1.37 -5.08
CA ALA A 23 -1.82 1.17 -6.51
C ALA A 23 -1.04 -0.01 -7.10
N TYR A 24 0.23 -0.18 -6.70
CA TYR A 24 1.06 -1.32 -7.10
C TYR A 24 0.44 -2.64 -6.68
N ASN A 25 -0.07 -2.75 -5.45
CA ASN A 25 -0.68 -3.98 -4.94
C ASN A 25 -2.11 -4.24 -5.46
N VAL A 26 -2.84 -3.19 -5.85
CA VAL A 26 -4.16 -3.31 -6.50
C VAL A 26 -4.03 -3.78 -7.96
N THR A 27 -2.95 -3.42 -8.64
CA THR A 27 -2.74 -3.75 -10.06
C THR A 27 -2.80 -5.26 -10.33
N PRO A 28 -2.11 -6.14 -9.58
CA PRO A 28 -2.24 -7.60 -9.71
C PRO A 28 -3.68 -8.09 -9.52
N ILE A 29 -4.44 -7.52 -8.58
CA ILE A 29 -5.85 -7.93 -8.36
C ILE A 29 -6.67 -7.68 -9.63
N ILE A 30 -6.48 -6.51 -10.24
CA ILE A 30 -7.15 -6.13 -11.48
C ILE A 30 -6.68 -7.02 -12.63
N GLN A 31 -5.38 -7.25 -12.76
CA GLN A 31 -4.80 -8.11 -13.79
C GLN A 31 -5.30 -9.54 -13.68
N ILE A 32 -5.29 -10.14 -12.48
CA ILE A 32 -5.82 -11.48 -12.21
C ILE A 32 -7.31 -11.51 -12.59
N LYS A 33 -8.08 -10.46 -12.28
CA LYS A 33 -9.50 -10.41 -12.66
C LYS A 33 -9.69 -10.39 -14.17
N PHE A 34 -8.93 -9.58 -14.90
CA PHE A 34 -9.04 -9.43 -16.35
C PHE A 34 -8.44 -10.61 -17.14
N GLN A 35 -7.36 -11.22 -16.67
CA GLN A 35 -6.75 -12.40 -17.29
C GLN A 35 -7.60 -13.67 -17.07
N LEU A 36 -8.32 -13.74 -15.95
CA LEU A 36 -9.20 -14.87 -15.61
C LEU A 36 -10.65 -14.70 -16.12
N VAL A 37 -10.94 -13.69 -16.97
CA VAL A 37 -12.23 -13.58 -17.69
C VAL A 37 -12.41 -14.70 -18.73
N SER A 38 -11.37 -15.50 -18.97
CA SER A 38 -11.51 -16.76 -19.69
C SER A 38 -12.43 -17.71 -18.92
N ASP A 39 -13.51 -18.18 -19.56
CA ASP A 39 -14.49 -19.14 -19.03
C ASP A 39 -13.87 -20.47 -18.51
N PHE A 40 -12.57 -20.66 -18.69
CA PHE A 40 -11.83 -21.84 -18.29
C PHE A 40 -11.36 -21.85 -16.81
N ILE A 41 -11.35 -20.71 -16.10
CA ILE A 41 -10.74 -20.66 -14.77
C ILE A 41 -11.80 -20.46 -13.67
N PRO A 42 -11.94 -21.42 -12.73
CA PRO A 42 -12.92 -21.32 -11.65
C PRO A 42 -12.70 -20.07 -10.80
N ALA A 43 -13.78 -19.40 -10.40
CA ALA A 43 -13.74 -18.21 -9.54
C ALA A 43 -13.04 -18.47 -8.18
N SER A 44 -12.97 -19.72 -7.72
CA SER A 44 -12.21 -20.12 -6.54
C SER A 44 -10.69 -19.92 -6.72
N VAL A 45 -10.17 -20.21 -7.92
CA VAL A 45 -8.73 -20.03 -8.25
C VAL A 45 -8.39 -18.54 -8.31
N PHE A 46 -9.30 -17.70 -8.82
CA PHE A 46 -9.14 -16.24 -8.77
C PHE A 46 -8.89 -15.76 -7.33
N TYR A 47 -9.75 -16.20 -6.40
CA TYR A 47 -9.64 -15.75 -5.02
C TYR A 47 -8.35 -16.22 -4.37
N GLU A 48 -7.95 -17.48 -4.58
CA GLU A 48 -6.71 -18.02 -3.99
C GLU A 48 -5.45 -17.28 -4.46
N VAL A 49 -5.38 -16.92 -5.75
CA VAL A 49 -4.22 -16.21 -6.32
C VAL A 49 -4.25 -14.72 -5.94
N ALA A 50 -5.43 -14.09 -5.90
CA ALA A 50 -5.56 -12.67 -5.56
C ALA A 50 -5.50 -12.38 -4.06
N LYS A 51 -5.80 -13.36 -3.20
CA LYS A 51 -5.87 -13.25 -1.74
C LYS A 51 -4.70 -12.49 -1.09
N PRO A 52 -3.41 -12.80 -1.36
CA PRO A 52 -2.30 -12.05 -0.78
C PRO A 52 -2.36 -10.56 -1.15
N PHE A 53 -2.61 -10.25 -2.42
CA PHE A 53 -2.71 -8.87 -2.91
C PHE A 53 -3.90 -8.12 -2.32
N ILE A 54 -5.02 -8.81 -2.09
CA ILE A 54 -6.20 -8.23 -1.43
C ILE A 54 -5.87 -7.85 0.02
N TYR A 55 -5.20 -8.72 0.79
CA TYR A 55 -4.86 -8.42 2.17
C TYR A 55 -3.89 -7.24 2.30
N ILE A 56 -2.81 -7.24 1.52
CA ILE A 56 -1.82 -6.15 1.59
C ILE A 56 -2.41 -4.83 1.08
N SER A 57 -3.27 -4.85 0.05
CA SER A 57 -3.97 -3.65 -0.44
C SER A 57 -4.93 -3.11 0.61
N THR A 58 -5.63 -3.98 1.34
CA THR A 58 -6.52 -3.57 2.45
C THR A 58 -5.72 -2.93 3.58
N PHE A 59 -4.57 -3.51 3.94
CA PHE A 59 -3.67 -2.94 4.93
C PHE A 59 -3.16 -1.55 4.52
N TYR A 60 -2.78 -1.39 3.26
CA TYR A 60 -2.36 -0.10 2.72
C TYR A 60 -3.46 0.94 2.70
N PHE A 61 -4.67 0.54 2.32
CA PHE A 61 -5.84 1.43 2.34
C PHE A 61 -6.09 1.98 3.76
N LEU A 62 -6.09 1.12 4.77
CA LEU A 62 -6.22 1.54 6.17
C LEU A 62 -5.07 2.43 6.61
N SER A 63 -3.84 2.09 6.23
CA SER A 63 -2.66 2.90 6.53
C SER A 63 -2.74 4.29 5.91
N ILE A 64 -3.19 4.41 4.66
CA ILE A 64 -3.40 5.70 3.99
C ILE A 64 -4.43 6.54 4.75
N ILE A 65 -5.54 5.96 5.20
CA ILE A 65 -6.55 6.68 5.99
C ILE A 65 -5.95 7.22 7.29
N ILE A 66 -5.24 6.38 8.05
CA ILE A 66 -4.61 6.77 9.32
C ILE A 66 -3.58 7.88 9.08
N VAL A 67 -2.71 7.71 8.09
CA VAL A 67 -1.65 8.66 7.77
C VAL A 67 -2.23 9.98 7.26
N ALA A 68 -3.29 9.96 6.46
CA ALA A 68 -4.00 11.15 6.01
C ALA A 68 -4.59 11.93 7.20
N ILE A 69 -5.23 11.24 8.16
CA ILE A 69 -5.74 11.86 9.39
C ILE A 69 -4.61 12.52 10.19
N LEU A 70 -3.48 11.82 10.37
CA LEU A 70 -2.31 12.36 11.08
C LEU A 70 -1.72 13.59 10.35
N PHE A 71 -1.68 13.55 9.02
CA PHE A 71 -1.23 14.66 8.18
C PHE A 71 -2.13 15.89 8.35
N LEU A 72 -3.45 15.72 8.31
CA LEU A 72 -4.43 16.79 8.54
C LEU A 72 -4.29 17.39 9.95
N ARG A 73 -3.95 16.59 10.95
CA ARG A 73 -3.62 17.04 12.32
C ARG A 73 -2.22 17.65 12.45
N LYS A 74 -1.50 17.87 11.34
CA LYS A 74 -0.14 18.42 11.28
C LYS A 74 0.89 17.60 12.06
N LYS A 75 0.65 16.30 12.24
CA LYS A 75 1.55 15.35 12.93
C LYS A 75 2.47 14.68 11.90
N TYR A 76 3.40 15.47 11.34
CA TYR A 76 4.26 15.04 10.24
C TYR A 76 5.28 13.96 10.61
N LEU A 77 5.86 14.02 11.81
CA LEU A 77 6.84 13.02 12.24
C LEU A 77 6.21 11.61 12.34
N PRO A 78 5.04 11.42 12.99
CA PRO A 78 4.33 10.14 12.93
C PRO A 78 3.99 9.66 11.51
N VAL A 79 3.63 10.56 10.59
CA VAL A 79 3.36 10.22 9.18
C VAL A 79 4.59 9.63 8.48
N ILE A 80 5.77 10.20 8.72
CA ILE A 80 7.02 9.71 8.16
C ILE A 80 7.35 8.33 8.72
N ILE A 81 7.27 8.16 10.05
CA ILE A 81 7.58 6.88 10.70
C ILE A 81 6.62 5.78 10.22
N PHE A 82 5.31 6.06 10.17
CA PHE A 82 4.33 5.08 9.70
C PHE A 82 4.57 4.69 8.24
N GLY A 83 4.88 5.65 7.36
CA GLY A 83 5.17 5.34 5.96
C GLY A 83 6.43 4.49 5.80
N CYS A 84 7.50 4.78 6.55
CA CYS A 84 8.70 3.95 6.54
C CYS A 84 8.43 2.52 7.02
N VAL A 85 7.66 2.36 8.10
CA VAL A 85 7.28 1.03 8.62
C VAL A 85 6.45 0.26 7.60
N ALA A 86 5.44 0.90 7.00
CA ALA A 86 4.62 0.29 5.97
C ALA A 86 5.42 -0.09 4.71
N PHE A 87 6.44 0.69 4.34
CA PHE A 87 7.34 0.35 3.25
C PHE A 87 8.17 -0.91 3.57
N ILE A 88 8.78 -0.97 4.75
CA ILE A 88 9.57 -2.13 5.20
C ILE A 88 8.70 -3.39 5.24
N LEU A 89 7.49 -3.30 5.80
CA LEU A 89 6.57 -4.44 5.86
C LEU A 89 6.21 -4.98 4.48
N ASN A 90 6.04 -4.12 3.49
CA ASN A 90 5.77 -4.58 2.12
C ASN A 90 6.98 -5.20 1.44
N GLN A 91 8.21 -4.72 1.70
CA GLN A 91 9.39 -5.41 1.19
C GLN A 91 9.51 -6.82 1.77
N ILE A 92 9.22 -6.98 3.06
CA ILE A 92 9.17 -8.30 3.71
C ILE A 92 8.08 -9.17 3.09
N PHE A 93 6.88 -8.61 2.89
CA PHE A 93 5.76 -9.33 2.30
C PHE A 93 6.04 -9.81 0.87
N VAL A 94 6.57 -8.92 0.02
CA VAL A 94 6.96 -9.25 -1.36
C VAL A 94 8.03 -10.35 -1.36
N HIS A 95 9.03 -10.26 -0.48
CA HIS A 95 10.06 -11.29 -0.35
C HIS A 95 9.49 -12.65 0.06
N LEU A 96 8.53 -12.68 0.99
CA LEU A 96 7.89 -13.92 1.47
C LEU A 96 6.95 -14.57 0.44
N ILE A 97 6.44 -13.82 -0.53
CA ILE A 97 5.53 -14.35 -1.57
C ILE A 97 6.28 -14.73 -2.84
N MET A 98 7.37 -14.03 -3.15
CA MET A 98 8.14 -14.24 -4.38
C MET A 98 9.28 -15.25 -4.26
N ASN A 99 9.65 -15.66 -3.04
CA ASN A 99 10.60 -16.75 -2.75
C ASN A 99 9.89 -17.92 -2.08
#